data_AF-A0A1I6UCR3-F1
#
_entry.id   AF-A0A1I6UCR3-F1
#
_cell.length_a   1.000
_cell.length_b   1.000
_cell.length_c   1.000
_cell.angle_alpha   90.00
_cell.angle_beta   90.00
_cell.angle_gamma   90.00
#
_symmetry.space_group_name_H-M   'P 1'
#
loop_
_entity.id
_entity.type
_entity.pdbx_description
1 polymer ?
#
loop_
_entity_poly.entity_id
_entity_poly.type
_entity_poly.pdbx_seq_one_letter_code
_entity_poly.pdbx_strand_id
1 'polypeptide(L)'
;MNIAYVVAECRPSTDEDNYADINIGDDSYIFCSIEPIADTGDWQKNIEAAILIGIDIERTKPDHRHITLHAESILKLCKGIQGETIDSNKH
;
A
#
# COMPACT_ATOMS: atom_id res chain seq x y z
N MET A 1 -8.14 8.04 -14.70
CA MET A 1 -8.18 8.70 -13.38
C MET A 1 -6.80 8.53 -12.78
N ASN A 2 -6.15 9.62 -12.38
CA ASN A 2 -4.84 9.52 -11.72
C ASN A 2 -5.06 9.12 -10.26
N ILE A 3 -4.22 8.24 -9.75
CA ILE A 3 -4.24 7.77 -8.35
C ILE A 3 -3.07 8.44 -7.64
N ALA A 4 -3.33 9.02 -6.48
CA ALA A 4 -2.29 9.62 -5.64
C ALA A 4 -1.74 8.58 -4.64
N TYR A 5 -2.63 7.82 -4.01
CA TYR A 5 -2.27 6.81 -3.03
C TYR A 5 -3.10 5.55 -3.22
N VAL A 6 -2.57 4.44 -2.71
CA VAL A 6 -3.31 3.20 -2.48
C VAL A 6 -3.15 2.83 -1.02
N VAL A 7 -4.24 2.43 -0.38
CA VAL A 7 -4.24 1.86 0.98
C VAL A 7 -4.64 0.40 0.86
N ALA A 8 -3.74 -0.50 1.24
CA ALA A 8 -4.00 -1.94 1.26
C ALA A 8 -4.27 -2.39 2.71
N GLU A 9 -5.40 -3.05 2.93
CA GLU A 9 -5.68 -3.80 4.15
C GLU A 9 -4.95 -5.14 4.11
N CYS A 10 -4.22 -5.46 5.17
CA CYS A 10 -3.32 -6.60 5.24
C CYS A 10 -3.68 -7.45 6.46
N ARG A 11 -4.24 -8.64 6.26
CA ARG A 11 -4.36 -9.60 7.37
C ARG A 11 -3.05 -10.36 7.55
N PRO A 12 -2.69 -10.78 8.77
CA PRO A 12 -1.59 -11.71 8.97
C PRO A 12 -1.82 -12.99 8.16
N SER A 13 -0.76 -13.47 7.52
CA SER A 13 -0.72 -14.80 6.90
C SER A 13 -0.46 -15.85 7.96
N THR A 14 -1.10 -17.00 7.82
CA THR A 14 -0.98 -18.15 8.73
C THR A 14 -0.33 -19.33 8.02
N ASP A 15 0.17 -20.31 8.78
CA ASP A 15 0.79 -21.52 8.22
C ASP A 15 -0.14 -22.30 7.26
N GLU A 16 -1.45 -22.17 7.44
CA GLU A 16 -2.45 -22.80 6.57
C GLU A 16 -2.52 -22.13 5.19
N ASP A 17 -2.24 -20.83 5.11
CA ASP A 17 -2.34 -20.05 3.87
C ASP A 17 -1.26 -20.47 2.86
N ASN A 18 -0.08 -20.91 3.33
CA ASN A 18 1.08 -21.26 2.48
C ASN A 18 1.43 -20.19 1.42
N TYR A 19 1.05 -18.94 1.67
CA TYR A 19 1.11 -17.83 0.73
C TYR A 19 1.20 -16.50 1.47
N ALA A 20 1.89 -15.53 0.89
CA ALA A 20 1.89 -14.15 1.35
C ALA A 20 1.98 -13.22 0.13
N ASP A 21 1.24 -12.11 0.19
CA ASP A 21 1.36 -11.04 -0.79
C ASP A 21 2.59 -10.16 -0.51
N ILE A 22 2.88 -9.94 0.78
CA ILE A 22 4.00 -9.11 1.22
C ILE A 22 4.57 -9.58 2.55
N ASN A 23 5.88 -9.44 2.70
CA ASN A 23 6.58 -9.62 3.97
C ASN A 23 7.11 -8.28 4.46
N ILE A 24 6.91 -7.98 5.75
CA ILE A 24 7.45 -6.80 6.42
C ILE A 24 8.30 -7.30 7.59
N GLY A 25 9.62 -7.30 7.40
CA GLY A 25 10.52 -7.98 8.33
C GLY A 25 10.29 -9.49 8.29
N ASP A 26 10.06 -10.09 9.46
CA ASP A 26 9.78 -11.52 9.60
C ASP A 26 8.26 -11.85 9.52
N ASP A 27 7.41 -10.82 9.50
CA ASP A 27 5.96 -10.98 9.44
C ASP A 27 5.46 -11.07 7.99
N SER A 28 4.52 -11.97 7.73
CA SER A 28 3.92 -12.21 6.41
C SER A 28 2.45 -11.79 6.40
N TYR A 29 2.00 -11.17 5.31
CA TYR A 29 0.64 -10.63 5.20
C TYR A 29 -0.01 -10.94 3.85
N ILE A 30 -1.35 -11.00 3.85
CA ILE A 30 -2.20 -11.17 2.66
C ILE A 30 -3.10 -9.94 2.51
N PHE A 31 -3.18 -9.43 1.29
CA PHE A 31 -4.04 -8.30 0.96
C PHE A 31 -5.51 -8.72 0.93
N CYS A 32 -6.32 -8.04 1.72
CA CYS A 32 -7.76 -8.26 1.80
C CYS A 32 -8.54 -7.26 0.94
N SER A 33 -8.11 -6.00 0.95
CA SER A 33 -8.70 -4.93 0.15
C SER A 33 -7.61 -3.94 -0.28
N ILE A 34 -7.85 -3.27 -1.41
CA ILE A 34 -6.95 -2.27 -1.99
C ILE A 34 -7.80 -1.07 -2.39
N GLU A 35 -7.71 -0.01 -1.61
CA GLU A 35 -8.49 1.21 -1.79
C GLU A 35 -7.67 2.27 -2.53
N PRO A 36 -8.04 2.61 -3.79
CA PRO A 36 -7.36 3.63 -4.56
C PRO A 36 -7.87 5.03 -4.20
N ILE A 37 -6.96 5.97 -4.04
CA ILE A 37 -7.27 7.36 -3.72
C ILE A 37 -6.99 8.21 -4.94
N ALA A 38 -8.05 8.82 -5.45
CA ALA A 38 -7.97 9.70 -6.61
C ALA A 38 -7.03 10.88 -6.33
N ASP A 39 -6.23 11.23 -7.32
CA ASP A 39 -5.47 12.47 -7.27
C ASP A 39 -6.39 13.66 -7.54
N THR A 40 -6.61 14.48 -6.52
CA THR A 40 -7.44 15.68 -6.59
C THR A 40 -6.67 16.95 -6.99
N GLY A 41 -5.34 16.86 -7.15
CA GLY A 41 -4.45 18.02 -7.29
C GLY A 41 -4.13 18.74 -5.97
N ASP A 42 -4.77 18.33 -4.86
CA ASP A 42 -4.49 18.79 -3.50
C ASP A 42 -3.86 17.64 -2.70
N TRP A 43 -2.54 17.70 -2.55
CA TRP A 43 -1.79 16.62 -1.91
C TRP A 43 -2.20 16.40 -0.45
N GLN A 44 -2.65 17.45 0.25
CA GLN A 44 -3.07 17.35 1.65
C GLN A 44 -4.37 16.54 1.76
N LYS A 45 -5.34 16.81 0.89
CA LYS A 45 -6.59 16.03 0.85
C LYS A 45 -6.35 14.58 0.46
N ASN A 46 -5.43 14.34 -0.47
CA ASN A 46 -5.10 12.99 -0.91
C ASN A 46 -4.49 12.15 0.23
N ILE A 47 -3.52 12.70 0.99
CA ILE A 47 -2.91 11.96 2.12
C ILE A 47 -3.87 11.85 3.31
N GLU A 48 -4.68 12.88 3.58
CA GLU A 48 -5.70 12.84 4.63
C GLU A 48 -6.71 11.71 4.38
N ALA A 49 -7.21 11.58 3.14
CA ALA A 49 -8.08 10.47 2.77
C ALA A 49 -7.41 9.11 3.02
N ALA A 50 -6.11 8.98 2.74
CA ALA A 50 -5.36 7.75 2.98
C ALA A 50 -5.27 7.39 4.45
N ILE A 51 -4.98 8.39 5.28
CA ILE A 51 -4.90 8.23 6.74
C ILE A 51 -6.25 7.81 7.29
N LEU A 52 -7.34 8.43 6.84
CA LEU A 52 -8.69 8.10 7.32
C LEU A 52 -9.08 6.65 7.01
N ILE A 53 -8.72 6.13 5.84
CA ILE A 53 -8.94 4.71 5.48
C ILE A 53 -8.09 3.81 6.38
N GLY A 54 -6.81 4.13 6.61
CA GLY A 54 -5.95 3.37 7.51
C GLY A 54 -6.51 3.29 8.93
N ILE A 55 -7.01 4.41 9.46
CA ILE A 55 -7.68 4.47 10.77
C ILE A 55 -8.94 3.60 10.79
N ASP A 56 -9.74 3.60 9.72
CA ASP A 56 -10.95 2.79 9.65
C ASP A 56 -10.64 1.28 9.67
N ILE A 57 -9.60 0.86 8.94
CA ILE A 57 -9.09 -0.52 8.98
C ILE A 57 -8.70 -0.89 10.41
N GLU A 58 -7.84 -0.10 11.06
CA GLU A 58 -7.36 -0.39 12.42
C GLU A 58 -8.51 -0.48 13.44
N ARG A 59 -9.56 0.33 13.26
CA ARG A 59 -10.73 0.34 14.15
C ARG A 59 -11.68 -0.83 13.92
N THR A 60 -11.86 -1.25 12.67
CA THR A 60 -12.83 -2.29 12.29
C THR A 60 -12.23 -3.69 12.28
N LYS A 61 -10.90 -3.78 12.09
CA LYS A 61 -10.11 -5.01 11.97
C LYS A 61 -8.81 -4.88 12.79
N PRO A 62 -8.88 -5.00 14.13
CA PRO A 62 -7.75 -4.69 15.02
C PRO A 62 -6.52 -5.59 14.83
N ASP A 63 -6.71 -6.81 14.33
CA ASP A 63 -5.61 -7.75 14.03
C ASP A 63 -5.02 -7.56 12.62
N HIS A 64 -5.65 -6.71 11.80
CA HIS A 64 -5.13 -6.38 10.47
C HIS A 64 -4.18 -5.18 10.56
N ARG A 65 -3.33 -5.07 9.55
CA ARG A 65 -2.46 -3.93 9.29
C ARG A 65 -2.92 -3.21 8.03
N HIS A 66 -2.37 -2.03 7.79
CA HIS A 66 -2.54 -1.33 6.54
C HIS A 66 -1.21 -0.87 5.98
N ILE A 67 -1.14 -0.77 4.65
CA ILE A 67 0.00 -0.22 3.93
C ILE A 67 -0.50 0.91 3.06
N THR A 68 0.06 2.11 3.25
CA THR A 68 -0.24 3.28 2.43
C THR A 68 0.93 3.56 1.50
N LEU A 69 0.70 3.51 0.19
CA LEU A 69 1.73 3.76 -0.82
C LEU A 69 1.33 4.89 -1.75
N HIS A 70 2.22 5.87 -1.92
CA HIS A 70 2.12 6.87 -2.97
C HIS A 70 2.33 6.22 -4.35
N ALA A 71 1.64 6.70 -5.38
CA ALA A 71 1.69 6.13 -6.73
C ALA A 71 3.11 6.04 -7.31
N GLU A 72 3.96 7.04 -7.04
CA GLU A 72 5.38 6.98 -7.47
C GLU A 72 6.16 5.86 -6.77
N SER A 73 5.87 5.58 -5.49
CA SER A 73 6.53 4.50 -4.76
C SER A 73 6.11 3.14 -5.32
N ILE A 74 4.84 2.98 -5.69
CA ILE A 74 4.34 1.76 -6.37
C ILE A 74 5.06 1.59 -7.70
N LEU A 75 5.18 2.65 -8.50
CA LEU A 75 5.91 2.60 -9.77
C LEU A 75 7.36 2.17 -9.58
N LYS A 76 8.04 2.70 -8.55
CA LYS A 76 9.41 2.30 -8.20
C LYS A 76 9.48 0.80 -7.87
N LEU A 77 8.55 0.29 -7.06
CA LEU A 77 8.49 -1.15 -6.74
C LEU A 77 8.27 -2.00 -8.01
N CYS A 78 7.30 -1.64 -8.85
CA CYS A 78 7.02 -2.37 -10.10
C CYS A 78 8.24 -2.43 -11.02
N LYS A 79 8.94 -1.30 -11.18
CA LYS A 79 10.17 -1.22 -11.98
C LYS A 79 11.27 -2.10 -11.41
N GLY A 80 11.47 -2.07 -10.09
CA GLY A 80 12.42 -2.93 -9.41
C GLY A 80 12.13 -4.42 -9.64
N ILE A 81 10.85 -4.84 -9.56
CA ILE A 81 10.41 -6.22 -9.85
C ILE A 81 10.70 -6.61 -11.30
N GLN A 82 10.57 -5.67 -12.23
CA GLN A 82 10.85 -5.87 -13.65
C GLN A 82 12.35 -5.84 -13.99
N GLY A 83 13.23 -5.59 -13.01
CA GLY A 83 14.67 -5.47 -13.22
C GLY A 83 15.10 -4.14 -13.85
N GLU A 84 14.22 -3.12 -13.85
CA GLU A 84 14.55 -1.78 -14.32
C GLU A 84 15.26 -0.98 -13.24
N THR A 85 16.38 -0.36 -13.58
CA THR A 85 17.06 0.59 -12.71
C THR A 85 16.34 1.93 -12.72
N ILE A 86 15.90 2.38 -11.56
CA ILE A 86 15.38 3.73 -11.38
C ILE A 86 16.58 4.66 -11.30
N ASP A 87 16.78 5.48 -12.33
CA ASP A 87 17.79 6.55 -12.30
C ASP A 87 17.33 7.62 -11.31
N SER A 88 17.79 7.52 -10.06
CA SER A 88 17.42 8.40 -8.94
C SER A 88 17.87 9.85 -9.12
N ASN A 89 18.53 10.20 -10.23
CA ASN A 89 18.97 11.55 -10.57
C ASN A 89 18.02 12.32 -11.49
N LYS A 90 16.89 11.74 -11.91
CA LYS A 90 15.85 12.45 -12.66
C LYS A 90 14.71 12.84 -11.71
N HIS A 91 14.84 14.02 -11.12
CA HIS A 91 13.73 14.76 -10.51
C HIS A 91 13.17 15.76 -11.51
#